data_AF-A0A2T1DUR3-F1
#
_entry.id   AF-A0A2T1DUR3-F1
#
_cell.length_a   1.000
_cell.length_b   1.000
_cell.length_c   1.000
_cell.angle_alpha   90.00
_cell.angle_beta   90.00
_cell.angle_gamma   90.00
#
_symmetry.space_group_name_H-M   'P 1'
#
loop_
_entity.id
_entity.type
_entity.pdbx_description
1 polymer ?
#
loop_
_entity_poly.entity_id
_entity_poly.type
_entity_poly.pdbx_seq_one_letter_code
_entity_poly.pdbx_strand_id
1 'polypeptide(L)'
;MTNQQIPYTDSIQEFSTFWDSHDLTDFEDQLEEVPEPVFERETVVQIRLQPQEIDAVKAVAKLKGIDSADLIREWVLEKVKTA
;
A
#
# COMPACT_ATOMS: atom_id res chain seq x y z
N MET A 1 -9.42 -6.32 -37.04
CA MET A 1 -10.42 -5.78 -36.09
C MET A 1 -11.10 -6.96 -35.43
N THR A 2 -10.51 -7.47 -34.35
CA THR A 2 -11.17 -8.44 -33.47
C THR A 2 -11.82 -7.61 -32.37
N ASN A 3 -13.13 -7.44 -32.47
CA ASN A 3 -13.95 -6.75 -31.48
C ASN A 3 -14.03 -7.65 -30.23
N GLN A 4 -13.02 -7.58 -29.37
CA GLN A 4 -12.94 -8.32 -28.11
C GLN A 4 -13.25 -7.36 -26.97
N GLN A 5 -14.16 -7.76 -26.08
CA GLN A 5 -14.52 -6.98 -24.89
C GLN A 5 -13.76 -7.53 -23.67
N ILE A 6 -13.38 -6.63 -22.76
CA ILE A 6 -12.84 -7.02 -21.46
C ILE A 6 -13.94 -7.81 -20.69
N PRO A 7 -13.65 -9.01 -20.14
CA PRO A 7 -14.64 -9.81 -19.46
C PRO A 7 -15.11 -9.15 -18.16
N TYR A 8 -16.43 -9.15 -17.93
CA TYR A 8 -17.04 -8.70 -16.68
C TYR A 8 -17.13 -9.89 -15.70
N THR A 9 -16.16 -10.00 -14.80
CA THR A 9 -16.06 -11.10 -13.82
C THR A 9 -15.44 -10.61 -12.52
N ASP A 10 -15.85 -11.21 -11.40
CA ASP A 10 -15.25 -10.99 -10.07
C ASP A 10 -14.13 -12.00 -9.78
N SER A 11 -13.79 -12.87 -10.74
CA SER A 11 -12.76 -13.90 -10.60
C SER A 11 -11.38 -13.40 -11.00
N ILE A 12 -10.49 -13.26 -10.03
CA ILE A 12 -9.08 -12.85 -10.26
C ILE A 12 -8.38 -13.84 -11.21
N GLN A 13 -8.64 -15.14 -11.08
CA GLN A 13 -7.99 -16.17 -11.90
C GLN A 13 -8.41 -16.09 -13.37
N GLU A 14 -9.69 -15.81 -13.61
CA GLU A 14 -10.22 -15.64 -14.97
C GLU A 14 -9.62 -14.42 -15.65
N PHE A 15 -9.57 -13.29 -14.92
CA PHE A 15 -8.98 -12.05 -15.40
C PHE A 15 -7.48 -12.19 -15.69
N SER A 16 -6.74 -12.89 -14.82
CA SER A 16 -5.31 -13.20 -15.06
C SER A 16 -5.12 -14.01 -16.33
N THR A 17 -5.92 -15.08 -16.52
CA THR A 17 -5.82 -15.96 -17.69
C THR A 17 -6.12 -15.20 -18.99
N PHE A 18 -7.06 -14.26 -18.94
CA PHE A 18 -7.35 -13.38 -20.07
C PHE A 18 -6.14 -12.53 -20.44
N TRP A 19 -5.55 -11.81 -19.49
CA TRP A 19 -4.38 -10.94 -19.73
C TRP A 19 -3.09 -11.67 -20.05
N ASP A 20 -2.96 -12.95 -19.68
CA ASP A 20 -1.81 -13.78 -20.09
C ASP A 20 -1.74 -13.97 -21.62
N SER A 21 -2.86 -13.79 -22.33
CA SER A 21 -2.98 -14.04 -23.77
C SER A 21 -3.40 -12.83 -24.61
N HIS A 22 -3.74 -11.71 -23.98
CA HIS A 22 -4.22 -10.49 -24.64
C HIS A 22 -3.31 -9.30 -24.35
N ASP A 23 -3.04 -8.48 -25.36
CA ASP A 23 -2.28 -7.25 -25.19
C ASP A 23 -3.19 -6.13 -24.67
N LEU A 24 -2.73 -5.34 -23.70
CA LEU A 24 -3.49 -4.24 -23.13
C LEU A 24 -3.83 -3.16 -24.18
N THR A 25 -2.94 -2.95 -25.16
CA THR A 25 -3.12 -1.92 -26.21
C THR A 25 -4.27 -2.22 -27.15
N ASP A 26 -4.73 -3.47 -27.25
CA ASP A 26 -5.88 -3.85 -28.07
C ASP A 26 -7.23 -3.37 -27.49
N PHE A 27 -7.23 -2.87 -26.25
CA PHE A 27 -8.44 -2.43 -25.52
C PHE A 27 -8.39 -0.95 -25.13
N GLU A 28 -7.50 -0.15 -25.73
CA GLU A 28 -7.31 1.28 -25.39
C GLU A 28 -8.63 2.08 -25.41
N ASP A 29 -9.56 1.75 -26.30
CA ASP A 29 -10.89 2.36 -26.43
C ASP A 29 -11.87 2.00 -25.30
N GLN A 30 -11.55 0.96 -24.51
CA GLN A 30 -12.33 0.48 -23.36
C GLN A 30 -11.71 0.89 -22.02
N LEU A 31 -10.53 1.52 -22.02
CA LEU A 31 -9.83 1.97 -20.82
C LEU A 31 -10.09 3.46 -20.55
N GLU A 32 -10.11 3.82 -19.28
CA GLU A 32 -10.16 5.21 -18.83
C GLU A 32 -8.83 5.56 -18.16
N GLU A 33 -8.27 6.73 -18.50
CA GLU A 33 -7.07 7.24 -17.84
C GLU A 33 -7.41 7.59 -16.39
N VAL A 34 -6.68 7.01 -15.44
CA VAL A 34 -6.77 7.39 -14.02
C VAL A 34 -5.65 8.36 -13.72
N PRO A 35 -5.93 9.67 -13.55
CA PRO A 35 -4.91 10.69 -13.35
C PRO A 35 -4.32 10.66 -11.93
N GLU A 36 -5.06 10.13 -10.95
CA GLU A 36 -4.59 9.97 -9.58
C GLU A 36 -3.68 8.73 -9.43
N PRO A 37 -2.65 8.81 -8.56
CA PRO A 37 -1.85 7.64 -8.24
C PRO A 37 -2.69 6.60 -7.49
N VAL A 38 -2.99 5.48 -8.14
CA VAL A 38 -3.69 4.33 -7.52
C VAL A 38 -2.80 3.61 -6.49
N PHE A 39 -1.48 3.67 -6.69
CA PHE A 39 -0.49 3.13 -5.76
C PHE A 39 0.26 4.26 -5.04
N GLU A 40 -0.22 4.64 -3.86
CA GLU A 40 0.51 5.54 -2.99
C GLU A 40 1.63 4.78 -2.27
N ARG A 41 2.88 5.17 -2.52
CA ARG A 41 4.00 4.70 -1.70
C ARG A 41 4.00 5.49 -0.41
N GLU A 42 3.94 4.79 0.71
CA GLU A 42 4.10 5.43 2.02
C GLU A 42 5.44 6.15 2.10
N THR A 43 5.43 7.38 2.63
CA THR A 43 6.68 8.10 2.91
C THR A 43 7.31 7.53 4.17
N VAL A 44 8.43 6.83 4.00
CA VAL A 44 9.16 6.19 5.11
C VAL A 44 10.26 7.13 5.62
N VAL A 45 10.28 7.33 6.94
CA VAL A 45 11.37 8.04 7.62
C VAL A 45 12.23 7.03 8.37
N GLN A 46 13.51 6.93 8.01
CA GLN A 46 14.45 6.09 8.73
C GLN A 46 15.12 6.89 9.86
N ILE A 47 14.95 6.45 11.10
CA ILE A 47 15.51 7.09 12.29
C ILE A 47 16.57 6.16 12.89
N ARG A 48 17.74 6.72 13.24
CA ARG A 48 18.76 5.96 13.98
C ARG A 48 18.41 6.01 15.46
N LEU A 49 18.23 4.84 16.05
CA LEU A 49 18.04 4.66 17.48
C LEU A 49 19.20 3.86 18.04
N GLN A 50 19.67 4.22 19.22
CA GLN A 50 20.60 3.41 19.99
C GLN A 50 19.90 2.12 20.46
N PRO A 51 20.66 1.04 20.71
CA PRO A 51 20.08 -0.24 21.16
C PRO A 51 19.15 -0.10 22.36
N GLN A 52 19.55 0.68 23.37
CA GLN A 52 18.75 0.94 24.57
C GLN A 52 17.43 1.68 24.28
N GLU A 53 17.41 2.56 23.28
CA GLU A 53 16.23 3.34 22.91
C GLU A 53 15.20 2.42 22.23
N ILE A 54 15.63 1.62 21.25
CA ILE A 54 14.72 0.70 20.55
C ILE A 54 14.21 -0.42 21.47
N ASP A 55 15.03 -0.89 22.41
CA ASP A 55 14.60 -1.88 23.40
C ASP A 55 13.51 -1.33 24.33
N ALA A 56 13.63 -0.06 24.74
CA ALA A 56 12.59 0.61 25.51
C ALA A 56 11.28 0.74 24.71
N VAL A 57 11.34 1.13 23.43
CA VAL A 57 10.14 1.18 22.56
C VAL A 57 9.48 -0.18 22.45
N LYS A 58 10.26 -1.23 22.17
CA LYS A 58 9.76 -2.60 22.05
C LYS A 58 9.09 -3.10 23.32
N ALA A 59 9.66 -2.78 24.49
CA ALA A 59 9.07 -3.15 25.77
C ALA A 59 7.70 -2.50 25.97
N VAL A 60 7.56 -1.21 25.66
CA VAL A 60 6.29 -0.49 25.77
C VAL A 60 5.27 -1.00 24.75
N ALA A 61 5.69 -1.20 23.50
CA ALA A 61 4.85 -1.72 22.42
C ALA A 61 4.30 -3.11 22.78
N LYS A 62 5.15 -3.98 23.32
CA LYS A 62 4.75 -5.32 23.80
C LYS A 62 3.74 -5.25 24.94
N LEU A 63 3.92 -4.34 25.91
CA LEU A 63 2.96 -4.15 27.00
C LEU A 63 1.60 -3.66 26.51
N LYS A 64 1.58 -2.86 25.44
CA LYS A 64 0.36 -2.37 24.78
C LYS A 64 -0.24 -3.35 23.77
N GLY A 65 0.49 -4.39 23.36
CA GLY A 65 0.06 -5.35 22.36
C GLY A 65 0.03 -4.80 20.92
N ILE A 66 0.85 -3.79 20.61
CA ILE A 66 0.93 -3.15 19.28
C ILE A 66 2.35 -3.25 18.70
N ASP A 67 2.51 -2.94 17.41
CA ASP A 67 3.82 -2.88 16.77
C ASP A 67 4.63 -1.65 17.26
N SER A 68 5.97 -1.76 17.18
CA SER A 68 6.86 -0.66 17.58
C SER A 68 6.72 0.56 16.67
N ALA A 69 6.49 0.36 15.36
CA ALA A 69 6.27 1.45 14.41
C ALA A 69 4.95 2.18 14.70
N ASP A 70 3.88 1.45 15.03
CA ASP A 70 2.58 2.03 15.41
C ASP A 70 2.71 2.88 16.68
N LEU A 71 3.40 2.37 17.70
CA LEU A 71 3.66 3.12 18.92
C LEU A 71 4.45 4.42 18.66
N ILE A 72 5.50 4.34 17.83
CA ILE A 72 6.29 5.53 17.46
C ILE A 72 5.41 6.54 16.72
N ARG A 73 4.56 6.06 15.80
CA ARG A 73 3.63 6.91 15.06
C ARG A 73 2.63 7.61 15.98
N GLU A 74 2.06 6.89 16.97
CA GLU A 74 1.19 7.49 17.99
C GLU A 74 1.88 8.64 18.72
N TRP A 75 3.12 8.44 19.18
CA TRP A 75 3.87 9.47 19.88
C TRP A 75 4.20 10.68 19.00
N VAL A 76 4.58 10.45 17.75
CA VAL A 76 4.79 11.55 16.78
C VAL A 76 3.51 12.37 16.62
N LEU A 77 2.37 11.71 16.43
CA LEU A 77 1.07 12.39 16.28
C LEU A 77 0.67 13.17 17.55
N GLU A 78 0.92 12.62 18.74
CA GLU A 78 0.67 13.30 20.01
C GLU A 78 1.46 14.61 20.11
N LYS A 79 2.76 14.57 19.77
CA LYS A 79 3.63 15.75 19.87
C LYS A 79 3.38 16.78 18.79
N VAL A 80 3.11 16.35 17.55
CA VAL A 80 2.80 17.27 16.45
C VAL A 80 1.48 18.01 16.68
N LYS A 81 0.46 17.34 17.23
CA LYS A 81 -0.84 18.01 17.54
C LYS A 81 -0.77 19.03 18.67
N THR A 82 0.27 18.94 19.51
CA THR A 82 0.47 19.84 20.66
C THR A 82 1.32 21.07 20.29
N ALA A 83 1.98 21.05 19.12
CA ALA A 83 2.76 22.15 18.58
C ALA A 83 1.89 23.13 17.79
#